data_AF-A0AB74HDC8-F1
#
_entry.id   AF-A0AB74HDC8-F1
#
_cell.length_a   1.000
_cell.length_b   1.000
_cell.length_c   1.000
_cell.angle_alpha   90.00
_cell.angle_beta   90.00
_cell.angle_gamma   90.00
#
_symmetry.space_group_name_H-M   'P 1'
#
loop_
_entity.id
_entity.type
_entity.pdbx_description
1 polymer ?
#
loop_
_entity_poly.entity_id
_entity_poly.type
_entity_poly.pdbx_seq_one_letter_code
_entity_poly.pdbx_strand_id
1 'polypeptide(L)'
;MTESGFRPTGTPDLAVAKSHNDFAMLEPREQLATLLKEHVVGRPFSELAAVTFDHRAATVMGHVLIDALEDAGYSIDDFDAVGALTAASVPMVSAMIQAAASRGEDLDGFVMDFVYPSIKGPSIEGRRVVLLDAWLSEKSYVQTSSLVTLRNGNELSLDFGIVEQLGAKVVAIASLVGGGVKDINVVNPSTGDEQTLPFIQVFDESELR
;
A
#
# COMPACT_ATOMS: atom_id res chain seq x y z
N MET A 1 -5.28 -51.86 15.68
CA MET A 1 -6.02 -50.72 16.25
C MET A 1 -5.81 -49.56 15.30
N THR A 2 -6.83 -49.23 14.50
CA THR A 2 -6.84 -48.09 13.59
C THR A 2 -8.01 -47.22 14.02
N GLU A 3 -7.72 -46.08 14.64
CA GLU A 3 -8.74 -45.11 15.05
C GLU A 3 -9.46 -44.57 13.81
N SER A 4 -10.72 -45.00 13.65
CA SER A 4 -11.65 -44.45 12.68
C SER A 4 -12.24 -43.17 13.26
N GLY A 5 -11.54 -42.04 13.09
CA GLY A 5 -12.10 -40.72 13.35
C GLY A 5 -13.31 -40.46 12.43
N PHE A 6 -14.39 -39.91 12.99
CA PHE A 6 -15.59 -39.54 12.25
C PHE A 6 -15.23 -38.61 11.07
N ARG A 7 -15.67 -38.96 9.86
CA ARG A 7 -15.58 -38.05 8.71
C ARG A 7 -16.50 -36.85 8.95
N PRO A 8 -16.05 -35.60 8.73
CA PRO A 8 -16.92 -34.43 8.82
C PRO A 8 -18.08 -34.57 7.84
N THR A 9 -19.32 -34.54 8.33
CA THR A 9 -20.54 -34.72 7.53
C THR A 9 -21.21 -33.41 7.12
N GLY A 10 -20.50 -32.27 7.23
CA GLY A 10 -21.02 -30.99 6.75
C GLY A 10 -21.00 -30.94 5.22
N THR A 11 -22.06 -30.43 4.58
CA THR A 11 -22.02 -30.12 3.15
C THR A 11 -20.94 -29.07 2.88
N PRO A 12 -20.13 -29.19 1.81
CA PRO A 12 -19.06 -28.24 1.48
C PRO A 12 -19.53 -26.78 1.46
N ASP A 13 -20.76 -26.55 0.98
CA ASP A 13 -21.36 -25.20 0.92
C ASP A 13 -21.56 -24.56 2.29
N LEU A 14 -21.88 -25.34 3.33
CA LEU A 14 -22.00 -24.84 4.70
C LEU A 14 -20.63 -24.50 5.29
N ALA A 15 -19.59 -25.25 4.93
CA ALA A 15 -18.23 -24.98 5.40
C ALA A 15 -17.65 -23.71 4.75
N VAL A 16 -17.88 -23.50 3.45
CA VAL A 16 -17.47 -22.30 2.71
C VAL A 16 -18.24 -21.06 3.18
N ALA A 17 -19.56 -21.17 3.38
CA ALA A 17 -20.36 -20.07 3.93
C ALA A 17 -19.92 -19.69 5.35
N LYS A 18 -19.57 -20.68 6.19
CA LYS A 18 -19.04 -20.45 7.53
C LYS A 18 -17.67 -19.76 7.48
N SER A 19 -16.75 -20.20 6.63
CA SER A 19 -15.43 -19.54 6.52
C SER A 19 -15.52 -18.11 5.99
N HIS A 20 -16.47 -17.82 5.08
CA HIS A 20 -16.73 -16.45 4.63
C HIS A 20 -17.27 -15.56 5.75
N ASN A 21 -18.22 -16.06 6.55
CA ASN A 21 -18.75 -15.33 7.69
C ASN A 21 -17.69 -15.12 8.78
N ASP A 22 -16.86 -16.13 9.06
CA ASP A 22 -15.79 -16.03 10.05
C ASP A 22 -14.76 -14.95 9.64
N PHE A 23 -14.43 -14.86 8.35
CA PHE A 23 -13.55 -13.80 7.83
C PHE A 23 -14.18 -12.41 7.96
N ALA A 24 -15.46 -12.26 7.60
CA ALA A 24 -16.15 -10.98 7.65
C ALA A 24 -16.34 -10.41 9.08
N MET A 25 -16.24 -11.28 10.09
CA MET A 25 -16.34 -10.91 11.51
C MET A 25 -15.00 -10.46 12.13
N LEU A 26 -13.89 -10.60 11.40
CA LEU A 26 -12.58 -10.10 11.86
C LEU A 26 -12.54 -8.57 11.78
N GLU A 27 -11.70 -7.96 12.61
CA GLU A 27 -11.42 -6.52 12.49
C GLU A 27 -10.76 -6.19 11.13
N PRO A 28 -10.96 -5.01 10.54
CA PRO A 28 -10.45 -4.67 9.21
C PRO A 28 -8.94 -4.92 9.03
N ARG A 29 -8.14 -4.58 10.04
CA ARG A 29 -6.70 -4.85 10.06
C ARG A 29 -6.40 -6.36 10.06
N GLU A 30 -7.15 -7.16 10.81
CA GLU A 30 -6.97 -8.62 10.87
C GLU A 30 -7.41 -9.32 9.58
N GLN A 31 -8.49 -8.84 8.94
CA GLN A 31 -8.90 -9.28 7.60
C GLN A 31 -7.75 -9.08 6.61
N LEU A 32 -7.18 -7.88 6.58
CA LEU A 32 -6.09 -7.56 5.67
C LEU A 32 -4.82 -8.35 5.99
N ALA A 33 -4.46 -8.49 7.27
CA ALA A 33 -3.32 -9.30 7.70
C ALA A 33 -3.44 -10.76 7.26
N THR A 34 -4.65 -11.33 7.33
CA THR A 34 -4.92 -12.71 6.90
C THR A 34 -4.62 -12.89 5.41
N LEU A 35 -5.11 -11.97 4.56
CA LEU A 35 -4.87 -12.01 3.11
C LEU A 35 -3.39 -11.78 2.78
N LEU A 36 -2.73 -10.85 3.48
CA LEU A 36 -1.31 -10.59 3.26
C LEU A 36 -0.43 -11.79 3.62
N LYS A 37 -0.72 -12.50 4.72
CA LYS A 37 0.04 -13.69 5.15
C LYS A 37 0.10 -14.76 4.06
N GLU A 38 -0.97 -14.97 3.30
CA GLU A 38 -1.00 -15.92 2.17
C GLU A 38 0.01 -15.58 1.06
N HIS A 39 0.39 -14.31 0.96
CA HIS A 39 1.29 -13.78 -0.06
C HIS A 39 2.68 -13.39 0.48
N VAL A 40 2.85 -13.30 1.79
CA VAL A 40 4.13 -12.95 2.45
C VAL A 40 4.88 -14.20 2.95
N VAL A 41 4.17 -15.14 3.58
CA VAL A 41 4.80 -16.32 4.22
C VAL A 41 5.54 -17.17 3.19
N GLY A 42 6.79 -17.51 3.52
CA GLY A 42 7.63 -18.37 2.68
C GLY A 42 8.13 -17.71 1.38
N ARG A 43 7.84 -16.43 1.15
CA ARG A 43 8.32 -15.70 -0.03
C ARG A 43 9.42 -14.71 0.37
N PRO A 44 10.49 -14.55 -0.45
CA PRO A 44 11.48 -13.50 -0.22
C PRO A 44 10.89 -12.10 -0.46
N PHE A 45 9.90 -12.01 -1.36
CA PHE A 45 9.24 -10.79 -1.80
C PHE A 45 7.91 -11.13 -2.50
N SER A 46 6.90 -10.23 -2.46
CA SER A 46 5.69 -10.30 -3.28
C SER A 46 5.20 -8.91 -3.65
N GLU A 47 4.79 -8.69 -4.90
CA GLU A 47 4.21 -7.41 -5.33
C GLU A 47 2.85 -7.11 -4.69
N LEU A 48 2.22 -8.10 -4.06
CA LEU A 48 0.91 -8.01 -3.43
C LEU A 48 -0.25 -7.60 -4.35
N ALA A 49 -0.09 -7.57 -5.67
CA ALA A 49 -1.18 -7.29 -6.61
C ALA A 49 -2.38 -8.24 -6.40
N ALA A 50 -2.13 -9.51 -6.08
CA ALA A 50 -3.19 -10.47 -5.76
C ALA A 50 -4.00 -10.07 -4.50
N VAL A 51 -3.39 -9.34 -3.56
CA VAL A 51 -4.06 -8.82 -2.37
C VAL A 51 -4.73 -7.48 -2.68
N THR A 52 -4.04 -6.54 -3.31
CA THR A 52 -4.60 -5.19 -3.54
C THR A 52 -5.76 -5.18 -4.54
N PHE A 53 -5.84 -6.17 -5.43
CA PHE A 53 -6.99 -6.40 -6.31
C PHE A 53 -8.03 -7.40 -5.72
N ASP A 54 -7.83 -7.95 -4.52
CA ASP A 54 -8.83 -8.82 -3.87
C ASP A 54 -10.02 -7.97 -3.40
N HIS A 55 -11.23 -8.37 -3.78
CA HIS A 55 -12.47 -7.67 -3.41
C HIS A 55 -12.66 -7.48 -1.89
N ARG A 56 -12.19 -8.43 -1.07
CA ARG A 56 -12.25 -8.35 0.39
C ARG A 56 -11.25 -7.33 0.90
N ALA A 57 -10.00 -7.42 0.46
CA ALA A 57 -8.95 -6.46 0.82
C ALA A 57 -9.34 -5.04 0.43
N ALA A 58 -9.90 -4.85 -0.77
CA ALA A 58 -10.28 -3.55 -1.28
C ALA A 58 -11.33 -2.82 -0.43
N THR A 59 -12.14 -3.58 0.31
CA THR A 59 -13.18 -3.04 1.20
C THR A 59 -12.58 -2.48 2.50
N VAL A 60 -11.43 -2.99 2.95
CA VAL A 60 -10.84 -2.64 4.26
C VAL A 60 -9.53 -1.85 4.15
N MET A 61 -8.76 -2.03 3.08
CA MET A 61 -7.39 -1.52 2.99
C MET A 61 -7.31 0.01 3.03
N GLY A 62 -8.27 0.72 2.44
CA GLY A 62 -8.31 2.17 2.49
C GLY A 62 -8.49 2.70 3.92
N HIS A 63 -9.38 2.07 4.69
CA HIS A 63 -9.58 2.43 6.10
C HIS A 63 -8.32 2.16 6.92
N VAL A 64 -7.74 0.97 6.76
CA VAL A 64 -6.55 0.56 7.51
C VAL A 64 -5.33 1.44 7.19
N LEU A 65 -5.17 1.89 5.93
CA LEU A 65 -4.12 2.82 5.55
C LEU A 65 -4.30 4.21 6.18
N ILE A 66 -5.53 4.72 6.20
CA ILE A 66 -5.84 5.99 6.84
C ILE A 66 -5.58 5.88 8.35
N ASP A 67 -6.02 4.80 9.00
CA ASP A 67 -5.77 4.58 10.43
C ASP A 67 -4.26 4.52 10.73
N ALA A 68 -3.46 3.88 9.87
CA ALA A 68 -2.01 3.83 10.04
C ALA A 68 -1.35 5.22 9.89
N LEU A 69 -1.87 6.08 9.01
CA LEU A 69 -1.43 7.46 8.88
C LEU A 69 -1.83 8.29 10.12
N GLU A 70 -3.06 8.12 10.61
CA GLU A 70 -3.55 8.75 11.84
C GLU A 70 -2.73 8.35 13.07
N ASP A 71 -2.41 7.06 13.22
CA ASP A 71 -1.54 6.53 14.27
C ASP A 71 -0.11 7.11 14.19
N ALA A 72 0.35 7.42 12.97
CA ALA A 72 1.63 8.09 12.73
C ALA A 72 1.57 9.63 12.92
N GLY A 73 0.39 10.17 13.25
CA GLY A 73 0.18 11.59 13.56
C GLY A 73 -0.28 12.45 12.38
N TYR A 74 -0.73 11.86 11.28
CA TYR A 74 -1.29 12.58 10.12
C TYR A 74 -2.81 12.62 10.18
N SER A 75 -3.41 13.75 9.82
CA SER A 75 -4.82 13.86 9.45
C SER A 75 -4.96 13.84 7.93
N ILE A 76 -6.16 13.52 7.42
CA ILE A 76 -6.46 13.71 5.98
C ILE A 76 -6.22 15.16 5.56
N ASP A 77 -6.46 16.15 6.44
CA ASP A 77 -6.19 17.57 6.16
C ASP A 77 -4.70 17.91 5.95
N ASP A 78 -3.77 17.01 6.30
CA ASP A 78 -2.33 17.24 6.15
C ASP A 78 -1.83 17.03 4.70
N PHE A 79 -2.63 16.39 3.85
CA PHE A 79 -2.31 16.14 2.45
C PHE A 79 -3.55 16.25 1.55
N ASP A 80 -3.33 16.62 0.30
CA ASP A 80 -4.43 16.92 -0.63
C ASP A 80 -4.69 15.75 -1.59
N ALA A 81 -3.71 14.84 -1.77
CA ALA A 81 -3.86 13.67 -2.63
C ALA A 81 -2.96 12.48 -2.26
N VAL A 82 -3.34 11.28 -2.68
CA VAL A 82 -2.50 10.07 -2.61
C VAL A 82 -2.12 9.51 -3.98
N GLY A 83 -0.87 9.08 -4.14
CA GLY A 83 -0.30 8.67 -5.43
C GLY A 83 0.24 7.24 -5.43
N ALA A 84 -0.08 6.45 -6.45
CA ALA A 84 0.49 5.10 -6.60
C ALA A 84 1.92 5.13 -7.18
N LEU A 85 2.89 4.58 -6.44
CA LEU A 85 4.28 4.33 -6.90
C LEU A 85 4.40 3.09 -7.79
N THR A 86 3.53 2.09 -7.59
CA THR A 86 3.59 0.81 -8.29
C THR A 86 2.23 0.43 -8.85
N ALA A 87 2.20 -0.45 -9.84
CA ALA A 87 0.95 -0.98 -10.38
C ALA A 87 0.10 -1.66 -9.29
N ALA A 88 0.74 -2.27 -8.30
CA ALA A 88 0.07 -2.91 -7.18
C ALA A 88 -0.54 -1.90 -6.19
N SER A 89 -0.07 -0.65 -6.13
CA SER A 89 -0.65 0.38 -5.27
C SER A 89 -1.75 1.22 -5.93
N VAL A 90 -2.02 1.04 -7.22
CA VAL A 90 -3.15 1.70 -7.91
C VAL A 90 -4.51 1.39 -7.26
N PRO A 91 -4.85 0.13 -6.92
CA PRO A 91 -6.08 -0.15 -6.18
C PRO A 91 -6.13 0.52 -4.80
N MET A 92 -4.98 0.64 -4.13
CA MET A 92 -4.89 1.28 -2.80
C MET A 92 -5.32 2.75 -2.86
N VAL A 93 -4.92 3.48 -3.91
CA VAL A 93 -5.38 4.86 -4.15
C VAL A 93 -6.91 4.92 -4.17
N SER A 94 -7.55 4.06 -4.96
CA SER A 94 -9.02 4.04 -5.06
C SER A 94 -9.70 3.70 -3.73
N ALA A 95 -9.14 2.75 -2.97
CA ALA A 95 -9.67 2.38 -1.67
C ALA A 95 -9.53 3.51 -0.64
N MET A 96 -8.42 4.25 -0.65
CA MET A 96 -8.24 5.41 0.24
C MET A 96 -9.20 6.55 -0.09
N ILE A 97 -9.44 6.85 -1.37
CA ILE A 97 -10.45 7.84 -1.79
C ILE A 97 -11.83 7.47 -1.23
N GLN A 98 -12.24 6.21 -1.39
CA GLN A 98 -13.54 5.73 -0.88
C GLN A 98 -13.60 5.76 0.65
N ALA A 99 -12.52 5.37 1.33
CA ALA A 99 -12.45 5.40 2.78
C ALA A 99 -12.51 6.83 3.33
N ALA A 100 -11.79 7.78 2.75
CA ALA A 100 -11.85 9.20 3.12
C ALA A 100 -13.27 9.76 2.91
N ALA A 101 -13.86 9.53 1.73
CA ALA A 101 -15.21 9.97 1.44
C ALA A 101 -16.25 9.39 2.42
N SER A 102 -16.08 8.14 2.87
CA SER A 102 -16.96 7.53 3.87
C SER A 102 -16.83 8.17 5.27
N ARG A 103 -15.70 8.83 5.55
CA ARG A 103 -15.45 9.63 6.76
C ARG A 103 -15.90 11.09 6.60
N GLY A 104 -16.37 11.49 5.41
CA GLY A 104 -16.73 12.87 5.10
C GLY A 104 -15.53 13.76 4.76
N GLU A 105 -14.39 13.16 4.46
CA GLU A 105 -13.14 13.85 4.10
C GLU A 105 -12.93 13.83 2.59
N ASP A 106 -12.35 14.93 2.07
CA ASP A 106 -12.00 15.05 0.65
C ASP A 106 -10.57 14.60 0.42
N LEU A 107 -10.39 13.55 -0.41
CA LEU A 107 -9.07 13.06 -0.79
C LEU A 107 -9.02 12.73 -2.28
N ASP A 108 -8.16 13.45 -3.01
CA ASP A 108 -7.88 13.12 -4.41
C ASP A 108 -6.88 11.97 -4.52
N GLY A 109 -6.88 11.30 -5.67
CA GLY A 109 -5.89 10.29 -5.96
C GLY A 109 -5.34 10.38 -7.37
N PHE A 110 -4.09 9.94 -7.53
CA PHE A 110 -3.40 9.93 -8.80
C PHE A 110 -2.55 8.69 -9.01
N VAL A 111 -2.23 8.44 -10.28
CA VAL A 111 -1.27 7.41 -10.69
C VAL A 111 -0.17 8.10 -11.48
N MET A 112 1.08 7.76 -11.18
CA MET A 112 2.21 8.21 -11.98
C MET A 112 2.41 7.27 -13.16
N ASP A 113 2.70 7.85 -14.31
CA ASP A 113 2.92 7.15 -15.56
C ASP A 113 4.04 7.86 -16.34
N PHE A 114 4.78 7.11 -17.13
CA PHE A 114 5.84 7.66 -17.99
C PHE A 114 5.29 8.26 -19.28
N VAL A 115 4.00 8.06 -19.58
CA VAL A 115 3.32 8.66 -20.72
C VAL A 115 2.72 10.01 -20.35
N TYR A 116 3.00 11.06 -21.13
CA TYR A 116 2.43 12.39 -20.91
C TYR A 116 0.88 12.39 -20.95
N PRO A 117 0.17 13.10 -20.04
CA PRO A 117 0.71 13.76 -18.85
C PRO A 117 1.15 12.73 -17.80
N SER A 118 2.30 12.93 -17.15
CA SER A 118 2.88 11.94 -16.23
C SER A 118 2.03 11.65 -14.99
N ILE A 119 1.04 12.49 -14.71
CA ILE A 119 0.05 12.31 -13.66
C ILE A 119 -1.28 11.95 -14.30
N LYS A 120 -1.86 10.82 -13.89
CA LYS A 120 -3.23 10.40 -14.23
C LYS A 120 -4.12 10.64 -13.01
N GLY A 121 -4.98 11.65 -13.09
CA GLY A 121 -5.85 12.09 -12.01
C GLY A 121 -5.99 13.61 -11.99
N PRO A 122 -6.60 14.19 -10.94
CA PRO A 122 -6.55 15.62 -10.67
C PRO A 122 -5.11 16.14 -10.64
N SER A 123 -4.92 17.42 -10.97
CA SER A 123 -3.59 18.05 -10.91
C SER A 123 -3.06 18.04 -9.48
N ILE A 124 -1.79 17.71 -9.32
CA ILE A 124 -1.07 17.79 -8.04
C ILE A 124 -0.22 19.06 -7.91
N GLU A 125 -0.31 19.99 -8.87
CA GLU A 125 0.52 21.20 -8.87
C GLU A 125 0.41 21.98 -7.56
N GLY A 126 1.55 22.19 -6.88
CA GLY A 126 1.61 22.88 -5.58
C GLY A 126 0.96 22.14 -4.40
N ARG A 127 0.52 20.89 -4.58
CA ARG A 127 -0.23 20.13 -3.56
C ARG A 127 0.68 19.29 -2.66
N ARG A 128 0.19 18.98 -1.46
CA ARG A 128 0.80 18.05 -0.52
C ARG A 128 0.33 16.64 -0.85
N VAL A 129 1.24 15.68 -0.99
CA VAL A 129 0.88 14.33 -1.42
C VAL A 129 1.52 13.25 -0.55
N VAL A 130 0.81 12.14 -0.38
CA VAL A 130 1.37 10.90 0.18
C VAL A 130 1.54 9.88 -0.96
N LEU A 131 2.71 9.26 -1.04
CA LEU A 131 2.99 8.25 -2.06
C LEU A 131 2.79 6.85 -1.48
N LEU A 132 2.18 5.95 -2.25
CA LEU A 132 1.75 4.63 -1.81
C LEU A 132 2.51 3.52 -2.54
N ASP A 133 2.98 2.55 -1.78
CA ASP A 133 3.46 1.26 -2.30
C ASP A 133 2.76 0.09 -1.61
N ALA A 134 2.62 -1.06 -2.26
CA ALA A 134 2.06 -2.23 -1.62
C ALA A 134 3.07 -2.88 -0.65
N TRP A 135 4.33 -3.06 -1.06
CA TRP A 135 5.38 -3.63 -0.20
C TRP A 135 6.71 -2.91 -0.40
N LEU A 136 7.13 -2.14 0.61
CA LEU A 136 8.39 -1.41 0.58
C LEU A 136 9.35 -1.83 1.69
N SER A 137 10.44 -2.49 1.32
CA SER A 137 11.44 -3.04 2.23
C SER A 137 12.82 -3.06 1.57
N GLU A 138 13.85 -3.39 2.34
CA GLU A 138 15.18 -3.71 1.80
C GLU A 138 15.18 -4.91 0.84
N LYS A 139 14.08 -5.64 0.68
CA LYS A 139 13.93 -6.73 -0.30
C LYS A 139 13.05 -6.36 -1.48
N SER A 140 12.44 -5.18 -1.49
CA SER A 140 11.60 -4.67 -2.60
C SER A 140 12.40 -4.35 -3.87
N TYR A 141 13.63 -4.88 -3.96
CA TYR A 141 14.55 -4.76 -5.06
C TYR A 141 14.07 -5.40 -6.36
N VAL A 142 12.91 -6.08 -6.33
CA VAL A 142 12.44 -6.98 -7.38
C VAL A 142 11.12 -6.51 -8.03
N GLN A 143 10.51 -5.38 -7.62
CA GLN A 143 9.25 -4.87 -8.21
C GLN A 143 9.42 -4.12 -9.54
N THR A 144 10.42 -4.47 -10.33
CA THR A 144 10.71 -3.74 -11.55
C THR A 144 9.72 -4.08 -12.66
N SER A 145 8.55 -3.43 -12.67
CA SER A 145 8.06 -2.90 -13.95
C SER A 145 8.74 -1.57 -14.27
N SER A 146 9.30 -0.84 -13.29
CA SER A 146 10.23 0.30 -13.50
C SER A 146 11.08 0.70 -12.27
N LEU A 147 11.26 -0.19 -11.28
CA LEU A 147 11.99 0.07 -10.02
C LEU A 147 13.12 -0.95 -9.73
N VAL A 148 14.34 -0.65 -10.13
CA VAL A 148 15.63 -1.10 -9.57
C VAL A 148 16.17 -0.08 -8.51
N THR A 149 15.70 -0.26 -7.28
CA THR A 149 16.54 -0.38 -6.06
C THR A 149 17.32 0.81 -5.46
N LEU A 150 17.05 0.97 -4.17
CA LEU A 150 17.73 1.73 -3.10
C LEU A 150 19.28 1.61 -3.01
N ARG A 151 19.96 0.92 -3.93
CA ARG A 151 21.44 0.85 -3.97
C ARG A 151 22.09 1.67 -5.08
N ASN A 152 21.38 1.97 -6.17
CA ASN A 152 21.92 2.73 -7.31
C ASN A 152 21.13 4.01 -7.63
N GLY A 153 20.21 4.43 -6.75
CA GLY A 153 19.74 5.82 -6.67
C GLY A 153 18.84 6.36 -7.78
N ASN A 154 18.08 5.54 -8.53
CA ASN A 154 17.57 6.02 -9.82
C ASN A 154 16.07 6.01 -10.16
N GLU A 155 15.12 5.53 -9.34
CA GLU A 155 13.70 5.55 -9.77
C GLU A 155 12.69 6.15 -8.78
N LEU A 156 12.79 5.95 -7.46
CA LEU A 156 12.07 6.82 -6.52
C LEU A 156 12.48 8.28 -6.82
N SER A 157 13.77 8.49 -7.02
CA SER A 157 14.36 9.70 -7.58
C SER A 157 13.57 10.30 -8.76
N LEU A 158 13.18 9.50 -9.74
CA LEU A 158 12.49 9.97 -10.94
C LEU A 158 11.03 10.35 -10.65
N ASP A 159 10.30 9.50 -9.93
CA ASP A 159 8.93 9.79 -9.49
C ASP A 159 8.87 11.08 -8.67
N PHE A 160 9.84 11.25 -7.77
CA PHE A 160 10.01 12.47 -6.99
C PHE A 160 10.40 13.66 -7.85
N GLY A 161 11.23 13.48 -8.86
CA GLY A 161 11.54 14.53 -9.84
C GLY A 161 10.29 15.02 -10.57
N ILE A 162 9.34 14.13 -10.93
CA ILE A 162 8.06 14.51 -11.55
C ILE A 162 7.21 15.31 -10.56
N VAL A 163 7.09 14.85 -9.32
CA VAL A 163 6.31 15.52 -8.26
C VAL A 163 6.89 16.90 -7.95
N GLU A 164 8.21 17.00 -7.76
CA GLU A 164 8.92 18.26 -7.50
C GLU A 164 8.85 19.23 -8.68
N GLN A 165 8.93 18.75 -9.92
CA GLN A 165 8.77 19.61 -11.11
C GLN A 165 7.39 20.26 -11.15
N LEU A 166 6.37 19.60 -10.62
CA LEU A 166 5.02 20.15 -10.46
C LEU A 166 4.87 21.02 -9.21
N GLY A 167 5.95 21.25 -8.45
CA GLY A 167 5.92 21.99 -7.19
C GLY A 167 5.11 21.30 -6.09
N ALA A 168 4.77 20.03 -6.28
CA ALA A 168 4.08 19.23 -5.28
C ALA A 168 5.05 18.79 -4.19
N LYS A 169 4.56 18.69 -2.95
CA LYS A 169 5.35 18.32 -1.78
C LYS A 169 4.96 16.93 -1.32
N VAL A 170 5.88 15.97 -1.42
CA VAL A 170 5.69 14.67 -0.77
C VAL A 170 5.84 14.86 0.74
N VAL A 171 4.78 14.57 1.50
CA VAL A 171 4.78 14.69 2.96
C VAL A 171 5.14 13.37 3.65
N ALA A 172 4.83 12.24 3.01
CA ALA A 172 5.17 10.92 3.50
C ALA A 172 5.09 9.86 2.37
N ILE A 173 5.67 8.70 2.65
CA ILE A 173 5.47 7.46 1.88
C ILE A 173 4.73 6.48 2.80
N ALA A 174 3.71 5.78 2.29
CA ALA A 174 2.99 4.77 3.03
C ALA A 174 2.94 3.42 2.29
N SER A 175 2.94 2.31 3.02
CA SER A 175 2.76 0.99 2.43
C SER A 175 1.94 0.01 3.26
N LEU A 176 1.40 -1.04 2.63
CA LEU A 176 0.75 -2.13 3.36
C LEU A 176 1.77 -2.96 4.13
N VAL A 177 2.87 -3.34 3.49
CA VAL A 177 3.94 -4.10 4.13
C VAL A 177 5.23 -3.31 4.08
N GLY A 178 5.93 -3.22 5.20
CA GLY A 178 7.20 -2.53 5.30
C GLY A 178 8.30 -3.33 5.99
N GLY A 179 9.54 -2.88 5.82
CA GLY A 179 10.74 -3.52 6.38
C GLY A 179 11.21 -2.98 7.74
N GLY A 180 10.37 -2.22 8.46
CA GLY A 180 10.71 -1.72 9.81
C GLY A 180 11.49 -0.41 9.87
N VAL A 181 11.82 0.19 8.72
CA VAL A 181 12.40 1.54 8.67
C VAL A 181 11.34 2.59 8.98
N LYS A 182 11.74 3.76 9.47
CA LYS A 182 10.84 4.88 9.77
C LYS A 182 10.91 6.02 8.78
N ASP A 183 12.01 6.07 8.03
CA ASP A 183 12.31 7.13 7.11
C ASP A 183 12.93 6.55 5.83
N ILE A 184 12.66 7.19 4.71
CA ILE A 184 13.22 6.86 3.40
C ILE A 184 14.02 8.05 2.89
N ASN A 185 15.26 7.79 2.49
CA ASN A 185 16.08 8.77 1.80
C ASN A 185 15.79 8.71 0.30
N VAL A 186 15.46 9.86 -0.27
CA VAL A 186 15.21 10.05 -1.69
C VAL A 186 16.20 11.06 -2.23
N VAL A 187 16.65 10.85 -3.46
CA VAL A 187 17.61 11.71 -4.14
C VAL A 187 16.98 12.19 -5.43
N ASN A 188 16.89 13.49 -5.67
CA ASN A 188 16.47 13.98 -6.98
C ASN A 188 17.59 13.68 -8.01
N PRO A 189 17.30 12.97 -9.12
CA PRO A 189 18.33 12.53 -10.05
C PRO A 189 18.79 13.65 -10.99
N SER A 190 18.00 14.73 -11.10
CA SER A 190 18.30 15.89 -11.93
C SER A 190 19.05 17.00 -11.19
N THR A 191 18.80 17.18 -9.89
CA THR A 191 19.47 18.20 -9.06
C THR A 191 20.52 17.63 -8.13
N GLY A 192 20.40 16.35 -7.76
CA GLY A 192 21.22 15.71 -6.74
C GLY A 192 20.80 16.03 -5.30
N ASP A 193 19.66 16.72 -5.11
CA ASP A 193 19.17 17.07 -3.78
C ASP A 193 18.70 15.83 -3.03
N GLU A 194 19.08 15.71 -1.76
CA GLU A 194 18.65 14.61 -0.90
C GLU A 194 17.54 15.08 0.06
N GLN A 195 16.50 14.28 0.18
CA GLN A 195 15.41 14.49 1.12
C GLN A 195 15.13 13.21 1.91
N THR A 196 14.99 13.34 3.23
CA THR A 196 14.49 12.27 4.10
C THR A 196 12.99 12.45 4.31
N LEU A 197 12.23 11.38 4.09
CA LEU A 197 10.77 11.37 4.17
C LEU A 197 10.29 10.38 5.20
N PRO A 198 9.26 10.72 5.99
CA PRO A 198 8.60 9.77 6.86
C PRO A 198 8.03 8.59 6.07
N PHE A 199 8.23 7.38 6.60
CA PHE A 199 7.70 6.14 6.06
C PHE A 199 6.73 5.50 7.05
N ILE A 200 5.51 5.27 6.59
CA ILE A 200 4.42 4.69 7.37
C ILE A 200 4.10 3.31 6.79
N GLN A 201 4.30 2.27 7.58
CA GLN A 201 3.94 0.90 7.21
C GLN A 201 2.71 0.46 8.00
N VAL A 202 1.74 -0.17 7.33
CA VAL A 202 0.61 -0.77 8.04
C VAL A 202 1.10 -1.99 8.83
N PHE A 203 1.82 -2.91 8.19
CA PHE A 203 2.38 -4.09 8.82
C PHE A 203 3.89 -4.13 8.65
N ASP A 204 4.61 -4.44 9.73
CA ASP A 204 5.98 -4.90 9.60
C ASP A 204 6.01 -6.30 8.95
N GLU A 205 6.97 -6.54 8.07
CA GLU A 205 7.17 -7.85 7.42
C GLU A 205 7.25 -9.00 8.44
N SER A 206 7.80 -8.75 9.63
CA SER A 206 7.91 -9.75 10.70
C SER A 206 6.57 -10.12 11.35
N GLU A 207 5.55 -9.24 11.30
CA GLU A 207 4.19 -9.53 11.79
C GLU A 207 3.45 -10.55 10.92
N LEU A 208 3.91 -10.70 9.67
CA LEU A 208 3.24 -11.49 8.63
C LEU A 208 3.96 -12.81 8.33
N ARG A 209 5.06 -13.12 9.02
CA ARG A 209 5.87 -14.33 8.81
C ARG A 209 5.62 -15.43 9.84
#